data_AF-A0A836ZUT3-F1
#
_entry.id   AF-A0A836ZUT3-F1
#
_cell.length_a   1.000
_cell.length_b   1.000
_cell.length_c   1.000
_cell.angle_alpha   90.00
_cell.angle_beta   90.00
_cell.angle_gamma   90.00
#
_symmetry.space_group_name_H-M   'P 1'
#
loop_
_entity.id
_entity.type
_entity.pdbx_description
1 polymer ?
#
loop_
_entity_poly.entity_id
_entity_poly.type
_entity_poly.pdbx_seq_one_letter_code
_entity_poly.pdbx_strand_id
1 'polypeptide(L)'
;MLLLVLFICVPLLAQAQAEQRSAPTAAVARTQADTNYSFVRYRADYEVRADASSVETDEYEILLNTKSAVEQFSQVRLSYSEKMETLEVLQAYTVTAEGLRQDVAADKIYTQESYSSASAAMYADRKVKVVVFPNLAPGARIVYRVRRAQNTPYFPGYFSLWETFSVFAQYDDAVVTLVAPKSLPMHLSARGLQGSNKPVVRGDQARWEWRYQRTAPMKNQNWSAATWEFSP
;
A
#
# COMPACT_ATOMS: atom_id res chain seq x y z
N MET A 1 -50.73 -57.06 52.18
CA MET A 1 -49.78 -58.04 51.62
C MET A 1 -50.12 -58.20 50.15
N LEU A 2 -49.13 -58.02 49.26
CA LEU A 2 -49.17 -57.99 47.77
C LEU A 2 -49.95 -56.81 47.12
N LEU A 3 -49.35 -55.80 46.47
CA LEU A 3 -48.51 -55.67 45.25
C LEU A 3 -49.29 -55.69 43.91
N LEU A 4 -49.33 -54.53 43.22
CA LEU A 4 -49.35 -54.38 41.76
C LEU A 4 -48.84 -52.96 41.40
N VAL A 5 -47.52 -52.79 41.26
CA VAL A 5 -46.78 -52.55 40.01
C VAL A 5 -47.38 -51.45 39.12
N LEU A 6 -46.80 -50.25 39.20
CA LEU A 6 -46.94 -49.17 38.21
C LEU A 6 -45.61 -48.99 37.49
N PHE A 7 -45.66 -49.11 36.16
CA PHE A 7 -44.60 -48.73 35.22
C PHE A 7 -44.26 -47.25 35.36
N ILE A 8 -42.99 -46.90 35.58
CA ILE A 8 -42.49 -45.54 35.34
C ILE A 8 -41.22 -45.62 34.49
N CYS A 9 -41.31 -44.87 33.40
CA CYS A 9 -40.39 -44.69 32.30
C CYS A 9 -39.04 -44.10 32.77
N VAL A 10 -37.93 -44.66 32.28
CA VAL A 10 -36.58 -44.10 32.46
C VAL A 10 -36.22 -43.29 31.22
N PRO A 11 -35.87 -42.00 31.34
CA PRO A 11 -35.02 -41.34 30.36
C PRO A 11 -33.57 -41.36 30.84
N LEU A 12 -32.75 -42.08 30.07
CA LEU A 12 -31.30 -42.11 30.14
C LEU A 12 -30.75 -40.71 29.79
N LEU A 13 -30.25 -39.99 30.80
CA LEU A 13 -29.53 -38.73 30.60
C LEU A 13 -28.15 -39.03 30.00
N ALA A 14 -28.04 -38.91 28.68
CA ALA A 14 -26.76 -38.87 27.98
C ALA A 14 -26.08 -37.52 28.27
N GLN A 15 -24.98 -37.55 29.02
CA GLN A 15 -24.10 -36.40 29.24
C GLN A 15 -23.36 -36.09 27.93
N ALA A 16 -23.73 -34.98 27.27
CA ALA A 16 -22.91 -34.39 26.22
C ALA A 16 -21.85 -33.49 26.87
N GLN A 17 -20.63 -33.98 27.01
CA GLN A 17 -19.47 -33.15 27.31
C GLN A 17 -19.16 -32.31 26.06
N ALA A 18 -19.49 -31.03 26.09
CA ALA A 18 -19.02 -30.09 25.10
C ALA A 18 -17.53 -29.84 25.34
N GLU A 19 -16.67 -30.44 24.51
CA GLU A 19 -15.27 -30.06 24.40
C GLU A 19 -15.18 -28.58 24.06
N GLN A 20 -14.65 -27.80 25.00
CA GLN A 20 -14.38 -26.40 24.87
C GLN A 20 -13.20 -26.24 23.90
N ARG A 21 -13.50 -26.18 22.61
CA ARG A 21 -12.55 -25.87 21.54
C ARG A 21 -12.06 -24.44 21.77
N SER A 22 -10.89 -24.30 22.40
CA SER A 22 -10.17 -23.03 22.48
C SER A 22 -9.85 -22.56 21.06
N ALA A 23 -10.57 -21.54 20.59
CA ALA A 23 -10.27 -20.86 19.34
C ALA A 23 -8.87 -20.21 19.44
N PRO A 24 -8.02 -20.30 18.41
CA PRO A 24 -6.69 -19.72 18.45
C PRO A 24 -6.76 -18.20 18.50
N THR A 25 -5.79 -17.61 19.18
CA THR A 25 -5.53 -16.18 19.44
C THR A 25 -5.37 -15.34 18.16
N ALA A 26 -6.42 -15.23 17.35
CA ALA A 26 -6.46 -14.37 16.16
C ALA A 26 -6.88 -12.92 16.49
N ALA A 27 -7.19 -12.64 17.76
CA ALA A 27 -7.69 -11.33 18.20
C ALA A 27 -6.59 -10.31 18.52
N VAL A 28 -5.35 -10.74 18.74
CA VAL A 28 -4.25 -9.81 19.13
C VAL A 28 -3.55 -9.22 17.90
N ALA A 29 -3.66 -9.85 16.73
CA ALA A 29 -2.95 -9.42 15.52
C ALA A 29 -3.58 -8.21 14.78
N ARG A 30 -4.79 -7.76 15.13
CA ARG A 30 -5.54 -6.76 14.33
C ARG A 30 -5.60 -5.36 14.90
N THR A 31 -5.39 -5.18 16.21
CA THR A 31 -5.34 -3.84 16.83
C THR A 31 -4.02 -3.11 16.54
N GLN A 32 -3.00 -3.82 16.04
CA GLN A 32 -1.66 -3.29 15.83
C GLN A 32 -1.45 -2.59 14.47
N ALA A 33 -2.42 -2.69 13.55
CA ALA A 33 -2.30 -2.10 12.21
C ALA A 33 -2.23 -0.56 12.22
N ASP A 34 -2.94 0.09 13.16
CA ASP A 34 -3.14 1.55 13.20
C ASP A 34 -1.87 2.35 13.53
N THR A 35 -0.80 1.68 13.94
CA THR A 35 0.50 2.28 14.31
C THR A 35 1.68 1.46 13.82
N ASN A 36 1.48 0.48 12.93
CA ASN A 36 2.53 -0.48 12.58
C ASN A 36 3.75 0.20 11.94
N TYR A 37 3.49 1.19 11.10
CA TYR A 37 4.48 2.03 10.42
C TYR A 37 3.89 3.42 10.14
N SER A 38 4.75 4.37 9.79
CA SER A 38 4.35 5.74 9.45
C SER A 38 5.07 6.21 8.19
N PHE A 39 4.37 6.93 7.32
CA PHE A 39 5.01 7.64 6.20
C PHE A 39 5.57 8.96 6.71
N VAL A 40 6.88 9.01 6.93
CA VAL A 40 7.57 10.26 7.28
C VAL A 40 7.57 11.19 6.07
N ARG A 41 7.76 10.62 4.87
CA ARG A 41 7.72 11.36 3.62
C ARG A 41 7.13 10.50 2.52
N TYR A 42 6.21 11.10 1.79
CA TYR A 42 5.62 10.55 0.56
C TYR A 42 5.70 11.63 -0.52
N ARG A 43 6.28 11.29 -1.67
CA ARG A 43 6.27 12.13 -2.87
C ARG A 43 5.80 11.27 -4.03
N ALA A 44 4.88 11.81 -4.83
CA ALA A 44 4.53 11.27 -6.13
C ALA A 44 4.55 12.41 -7.14
N ASP A 45 5.50 12.36 -8.06
CA ASP A 45 5.71 13.37 -9.08
C ASP A 45 5.32 12.82 -10.45
N TYR A 46 4.22 13.33 -11.00
CA TYR A 46 3.69 12.95 -12.30
C TYR A 46 4.07 13.98 -13.37
N GLU A 47 4.72 13.51 -14.43
CA GLU A 47 5.03 14.28 -15.63
C GLU A 47 4.34 13.65 -16.83
N VAL A 48 3.35 14.35 -17.40
CA VAL A 48 2.57 13.89 -18.56
C VAL A 48 3.06 14.60 -19.81
N ARG A 49 3.18 13.85 -20.91
CA ARG A 49 3.54 14.38 -22.24
C ARG A 49 2.30 14.65 -23.09
N ALA A 50 2.48 15.34 -24.20
CA ALA A 50 1.38 15.70 -25.10
C ALA A 50 0.65 14.49 -25.73
N ASP A 51 1.33 13.35 -25.85
CA ASP A 51 0.79 12.07 -26.33
C ASP A 51 0.14 11.22 -25.22
N ALA A 52 -0.01 11.79 -24.03
CA ALA A 52 -0.48 11.13 -22.81
C ALA A 52 0.43 10.01 -22.25
N SER A 53 1.63 9.81 -22.80
CA SER A 53 2.67 9.06 -22.08
C SER A 53 3.08 9.82 -20.83
N SER A 54 3.53 9.11 -19.80
CA SER A 54 3.88 9.73 -18.52
C SER A 54 5.12 9.14 -17.88
N VAL A 55 5.72 9.92 -16.99
CA VAL A 55 6.72 9.48 -16.02
C VAL A 55 6.19 9.80 -14.64
N GLU A 56 6.20 8.79 -13.77
CA GLU A 56 5.90 8.91 -12.35
C GLU A 56 7.19 8.66 -11.58
N THR A 57 7.53 9.55 -10.66
CA THR A 57 8.65 9.37 -9.74
C THR A 57 8.15 9.42 -8.32
N ASP A 58 8.22 8.29 -7.62
CA ASP A 58 7.76 8.17 -6.25
C ASP A 58 8.94 8.12 -5.29
N GLU A 59 8.81 8.80 -4.15
CA GLU A 59 9.72 8.68 -3.02
C GLU A 59 8.95 8.34 -1.75
N TYR A 60 9.43 7.29 -1.08
CA TYR A 60 8.88 6.83 0.18
C TYR A 60 9.96 6.86 1.25
N GLU A 61 9.60 7.41 2.40
CA GLU A 61 10.33 7.27 3.64
C GLU A 61 9.38 6.77 4.72
N ILE A 62 9.63 5.54 5.18
CA ILE A 62 8.70 4.81 6.03
C ILE A 62 9.40 4.45 7.33
N LEU A 63 8.87 4.93 8.45
CA LEU A 63 9.31 4.55 9.80
C LEU A 63 8.64 3.23 10.21
N LEU A 64 9.44 2.27 10.64
CA LEU A 64 8.99 0.95 11.06
C LEU A 64 8.79 0.95 12.57
N ASN A 65 7.55 1.00 13.06
CA ASN A 65 7.28 1.13 14.49
C ASN A 65 7.29 -0.23 15.22
N THR A 66 7.02 -1.32 14.50
CA THR A 66 6.91 -2.66 15.11
C THR A 66 7.66 -3.73 14.32
N LYS A 67 7.81 -4.92 14.93
CA LYS A 67 8.36 -6.10 14.26
C LYS A 67 7.54 -6.55 13.06
N SER A 68 6.21 -6.39 13.10
CA SER A 68 5.35 -6.73 11.96
C SER A 68 5.62 -5.82 10.76
N ALA A 69 5.88 -4.52 10.98
CA ALA A 69 6.31 -3.62 9.91
C ALA A 69 7.70 -4.00 9.37
N VAL A 70 8.62 -4.41 10.23
CA VAL A 70 9.92 -4.95 9.80
C VAL A 70 9.75 -6.14 8.86
N GLU A 71 8.89 -7.10 9.21
CA GLU A 71 8.60 -8.25 8.35
C GLU A 71 7.96 -7.82 7.03
N GLN A 72 6.95 -6.93 7.09
CA GLN A 72 6.24 -6.41 5.92
C GLN A 72 7.17 -5.68 4.95
N PHE A 73 8.06 -4.84 5.45
CA PHE A 73 8.94 -3.97 4.65
C PHE A 73 10.34 -4.54 4.44
N SER A 74 10.62 -5.75 4.93
CA SER A 74 11.84 -6.50 4.58
C SER A 74 12.01 -6.68 3.08
N GLN A 75 10.89 -6.72 2.34
CA GLN A 75 10.86 -6.76 0.89
C GLN A 75 9.81 -5.78 0.37
N VAL A 76 10.24 -4.81 -0.42
CA VAL A 76 9.32 -3.98 -1.21
C VAL A 76 9.17 -4.65 -2.58
N ARG A 77 7.92 -4.92 -2.97
CA ARG A 77 7.55 -5.59 -4.22
C ARG A 77 6.80 -4.61 -5.10
N LEU A 78 7.37 -4.29 -6.26
CA LEU A 78 6.87 -3.30 -7.20
C LEU A 78 6.48 -4.00 -8.50
N SER A 79 5.18 -4.20 -8.69
CA SER A 79 4.64 -4.84 -9.89
C SER A 79 4.59 -3.87 -11.06
N TYR A 80 4.95 -4.32 -12.25
CA TYR A 80 4.86 -3.55 -13.49
C TYR A 80 4.60 -4.44 -14.71
N SER A 81 4.09 -3.88 -15.81
CA SER A 81 4.01 -4.55 -17.13
C SER A 81 5.24 -4.21 -17.95
N GLU A 82 6.11 -5.18 -18.24
CA GLU A 82 7.33 -4.91 -19.03
C GLU A 82 7.03 -4.48 -20.48
N LYS A 83 5.83 -4.80 -20.98
CA LYS A 83 5.38 -4.41 -22.31
C LYS A 83 4.95 -2.94 -22.35
N MET A 84 4.36 -2.43 -21.27
CA MET A 84 3.71 -1.12 -21.26
C MET A 84 4.55 -0.04 -20.56
N GLU A 85 5.37 -0.44 -19.61
CA GLU A 85 6.10 0.47 -18.73
C GLU A 85 7.51 -0.03 -18.40
N THR A 86 8.39 0.91 -18.07
CA THR A 86 9.70 0.61 -17.46
C THR A 86 9.68 1.04 -16.01
N LEU A 87 10.24 0.20 -15.13
CA LEU A 87 10.36 0.47 -13.69
C LEU A 87 11.83 0.43 -13.26
N GLU A 88 12.29 1.53 -12.68
CA GLU A 88 13.65 1.72 -12.20
C GLU A 88 13.65 2.06 -10.71
N VAL A 89 14.57 1.46 -9.95
CA VAL A 89 14.85 1.83 -8.56
C VAL A 89 16.01 2.82 -8.58
N LEU A 90 15.73 4.09 -8.29
CA LEU A 90 16.71 5.17 -8.31
C LEU A 90 17.53 5.22 -7.01
N GLN A 91 16.87 4.93 -5.88
CA GLN A 91 17.48 4.89 -4.56
C GLN A 91 16.79 3.82 -3.72
N ALA A 92 17.55 3.13 -2.88
CA ALA A 92 17.03 2.23 -1.85
C ALA A 92 18.05 2.13 -0.71
N TYR A 93 17.68 2.52 0.50
CA TYR A 93 18.54 2.45 1.67
C TYR A 93 17.73 2.40 2.97
N THR A 94 18.34 1.89 4.02
CA THR A 94 17.84 1.94 5.39
C THR A 94 18.53 3.08 6.13
N VAL A 95 17.81 3.77 7.00
CA VAL A 95 18.37 4.61 8.07
C VAL A 95 18.05 3.93 9.39
N THR A 96 19.07 3.52 10.14
CA THR A 96 18.89 2.86 11.45
C THR A 96 18.26 3.82 12.46
N ALA A 97 17.84 3.30 13.62
CA ALA A 97 17.31 4.14 14.71
C ALA A 97 18.33 5.17 15.21
N GLU A 98 19.62 4.86 15.09
CA GLU A 98 20.75 5.74 15.43
C GLU A 98 21.07 6.76 14.31
N GLY A 99 20.35 6.71 13.18
CA GLY A 99 20.55 7.62 12.06
C GLY A 99 21.59 7.19 11.04
N LEU A 100 22.15 5.98 11.15
CA LEU A 100 23.14 5.48 10.19
C LEU A 100 22.46 5.04 8.88
N ARG A 101 22.94 5.55 7.75
CA ARG A 101 22.50 5.10 6.43
C ARG A 101 23.20 3.81 5.99
N GLN A 102 22.43 2.87 5.47
CA GLN A 102 22.89 1.61 4.89
C GLN A 102 22.23 1.40 3.53
N ASP A 103 22.99 1.55 2.45
CA ASP A 103 22.46 1.37 1.09
C ASP A 103 22.12 -0.10 0.82
N VAL A 104 21.03 -0.33 0.10
CA VAL A 104 20.66 -1.66 -0.39
C VAL A 104 21.62 -2.04 -1.51
N ALA A 105 22.29 -3.18 -1.37
CA ALA A 105 23.21 -3.68 -2.38
C ALA A 105 22.47 -4.05 -3.69
N ALA A 106 23.13 -3.87 -4.84
CA ALA A 106 22.51 -4.07 -6.15
C ALA A 106 22.00 -5.51 -6.37
N ASP A 107 22.68 -6.52 -5.80
CA ASP A 107 22.27 -7.93 -5.85
C ASP A 107 21.00 -8.22 -5.01
N LYS A 108 20.60 -7.29 -4.14
CA LYS A 108 19.34 -7.31 -3.38
C LYS A 108 18.19 -6.59 -4.07
N ILE A 109 18.42 -6.09 -5.29
CA ILE A 109 17.41 -5.47 -6.15
C ILE A 109 17.32 -6.26 -7.44
N TYR A 110 16.28 -7.08 -7.58
CA TYR A 110 16.15 -8.01 -8.71
C TYR A 110 14.72 -8.05 -9.25
N THR A 111 14.56 -8.46 -10.50
CA THR A 111 13.25 -8.71 -11.11
C THR A 111 12.93 -10.20 -11.05
N GLN A 112 11.67 -10.51 -10.78
CA GLN A 112 11.12 -11.86 -10.94
C GLN A 112 9.76 -11.81 -11.65
N GLU A 113 9.28 -12.97 -12.11
CA GLU A 113 7.91 -13.10 -12.61
C GLU A 113 6.88 -12.80 -11.51
N SER A 114 5.75 -12.22 -11.90
CA SER A 114 4.61 -12.08 -10.98
C SER A 114 3.92 -13.44 -10.78
N TYR A 115 3.29 -13.63 -9.61
CA TYR A 115 2.50 -14.83 -9.33
C TYR A 115 1.37 -15.02 -10.36
N SER A 116 0.74 -13.91 -10.78
CA SER A 116 -0.29 -13.92 -11.82
C SER A 116 0.24 -14.39 -13.17
N SER A 117 1.46 -14.01 -13.56
CA SER A 117 2.13 -14.47 -14.78
C SER A 117 2.38 -15.97 -14.77
N ALA A 118 2.77 -16.52 -13.62
CA ALA A 118 2.96 -17.95 -13.45
C ALA A 118 1.63 -18.74 -13.55
N SER A 119 0.49 -18.10 -13.23
CA SER A 119 -0.83 -18.73 -13.21
C SER A 119 -1.62 -18.64 -14.52
N ALA A 120 -1.37 -17.62 -15.36
CA ALA A 120 -2.11 -17.42 -16.60
C ALA A 120 -1.28 -16.69 -17.67
N ALA A 121 -1.21 -17.27 -18.88
CA ALA A 121 -0.45 -16.72 -20.01
C ALA A 121 -0.86 -15.30 -20.41
N MET A 122 -2.12 -14.92 -20.14
CA MET A 122 -2.62 -13.56 -20.40
C MET A 122 -1.97 -12.46 -19.55
N TYR A 123 -1.22 -12.82 -18.49
CA TYR A 123 -0.49 -11.90 -17.63
C TYR A 123 1.03 -12.07 -17.71
N ALA A 124 1.54 -12.75 -18.74
CA ALA A 124 2.97 -13.11 -18.84
C ALA A 124 3.92 -11.91 -18.84
N ASP A 125 3.44 -10.71 -19.18
CA ASP A 125 4.20 -9.46 -19.19
C ASP A 125 4.34 -8.81 -17.80
N ARG A 126 3.63 -9.30 -16.78
CA ARG A 126 3.68 -8.76 -15.42
C ARG A 126 4.93 -9.23 -14.68
N LYS A 127 5.83 -8.30 -14.41
CA LYS A 127 7.03 -8.52 -13.60
C LYS A 127 6.87 -7.88 -12.23
N VAL A 128 7.71 -8.31 -11.29
CA VAL A 128 7.84 -7.71 -9.97
C VAL A 128 9.30 -7.37 -9.74
N LYS A 129 9.61 -6.08 -9.54
CA LYS A 129 10.89 -5.64 -9.02
C LYS A 129 10.87 -5.75 -7.50
N VAL A 130 11.80 -6.51 -6.94
CA VAL A 130 11.93 -6.74 -5.50
C VAL A 130 13.14 -5.98 -4.98
N VAL A 131 12.95 -5.22 -3.91
CA VAL A 131 14.01 -4.55 -3.16
C VAL A 131 14.05 -5.18 -1.77
N VAL A 132 15.15 -5.86 -1.43
CA VAL A 132 15.33 -6.52 -0.13
C VAL A 132 16.12 -5.62 0.80
N PHE A 133 15.51 -5.16 1.88
CA PHE A 133 16.14 -4.32 2.89
C PHE A 133 16.76 -5.20 4.00
N PRO A 134 18.10 -5.23 4.14
CA PRO A 134 18.74 -6.04 5.17
C PRO A 134 18.66 -5.39 6.55
N ASN A 135 18.78 -6.22 7.60
CA ASN A 135 19.02 -5.80 8.98
C ASN A 135 18.03 -4.77 9.54
N LEU A 136 16.76 -4.84 9.13
CA LEU A 136 15.72 -3.97 9.64
C LEU A 136 15.40 -4.29 11.11
N ALA A 137 15.13 -3.23 11.88
CA ALA A 137 14.67 -3.29 13.25
C ALA A 137 13.62 -2.20 13.49
N PRO A 138 12.73 -2.36 14.49
CA PRO A 138 11.81 -1.28 14.88
C PRO A 138 12.59 0.01 15.20
N GLY A 139 12.08 1.15 14.78
CA GLY A 139 12.72 2.46 14.85
C GLY A 139 13.57 2.83 13.62
N ALA A 140 13.89 1.86 12.75
CA ALA A 140 14.53 2.17 11.48
C ALA A 140 13.55 2.79 10.48
N ARG A 141 14.09 3.57 9.53
CA ARG A 141 13.37 4.06 8.35
C ARG A 141 13.89 3.36 7.11
N ILE A 142 13.00 2.93 6.22
CA ILE A 142 13.38 2.60 4.85
C ILE A 142 13.12 3.80 3.95
N VAL A 143 14.03 4.02 3.01
CA VAL A 143 13.86 5.01 1.94
C VAL A 143 14.03 4.33 0.61
N TYR A 144 13.08 4.54 -0.30
CA TYR A 144 13.26 4.17 -1.69
C TYR A 144 12.63 5.20 -2.62
N ARG A 145 13.27 5.36 -3.76
CA ARG A 145 12.81 6.21 -4.85
C ARG A 145 12.74 5.40 -6.12
N VAL A 146 11.60 5.46 -6.81
CA VAL A 146 11.34 4.68 -8.00
C VAL A 146 10.87 5.58 -9.13
N ARG A 147 11.21 5.20 -10.36
CA ARG A 147 10.74 5.87 -11.57
C ARG A 147 10.02 4.88 -12.46
N ARG A 148 8.77 5.20 -12.79
CA ARG A 148 7.92 4.47 -13.73
C ARG A 148 7.73 5.32 -14.97
N ALA A 149 8.05 4.79 -16.13
CA ALA A 149 7.71 5.44 -17.39
C ALA A 149 6.66 4.61 -18.11
N GLN A 150 5.45 5.17 -18.25
CA GLN A 150 4.36 4.57 -19.00
C GLN A 150 4.56 4.86 -20.49
N ASN A 151 5.24 3.95 -21.19
CA ASN A 151 5.58 4.09 -22.60
C ASN A 151 4.38 3.82 -23.51
N THR A 152 3.52 2.88 -23.12
CA THR A 152 2.25 2.59 -23.79
C THR A 152 1.10 2.87 -22.83
N PRO A 153 0.30 3.93 -23.04
CA PRO A 153 -0.87 4.21 -22.21
C PRO A 153 -1.86 3.03 -22.21
N TYR A 154 -2.56 2.83 -21.09
CA TYR A 154 -3.64 1.83 -21.01
C TYR A 154 -4.76 2.10 -22.01
N PHE A 155 -5.06 3.38 -22.23
CA PHE A 155 -5.98 3.86 -23.24
C PHE A 155 -5.24 4.87 -24.11
N PRO A 156 -5.02 4.60 -25.41
CA PRO A 156 -4.30 5.51 -26.29
C PRO A 156 -4.88 6.93 -26.26
N GLY A 157 -4.03 7.93 -26.02
CA GLY A 157 -4.43 9.34 -25.93
C GLY A 157 -5.00 9.77 -24.58
N TYR A 158 -5.09 8.86 -23.60
CA TYR A 158 -5.57 9.17 -22.25
C TYR A 158 -4.51 8.88 -21.19
N PHE A 159 -4.39 9.81 -20.26
CA PHE A 159 -3.65 9.64 -19.03
C PHE A 159 -4.62 9.54 -17.86
N SER A 160 -4.31 8.67 -16.90
CA SER A 160 -5.04 8.55 -15.65
C SER A 160 -4.05 8.42 -14.51
N LEU A 161 -4.35 9.07 -13.39
CA LEU A 161 -3.70 8.82 -12.11
C LEU A 161 -4.77 8.49 -11.07
N TRP A 162 -4.34 7.78 -10.04
CA TRP A 162 -5.17 7.48 -8.89
C TRP A 162 -4.28 7.47 -7.66
N GLU A 163 -4.60 8.33 -6.69
CA GLU A 163 -3.89 8.41 -5.42
C GLU A 163 -4.87 8.20 -4.28
N THR A 164 -4.42 7.52 -3.21
CA THR A 164 -5.25 7.32 -2.02
C THR A 164 -4.41 7.30 -0.75
N PHE A 165 -4.76 8.17 0.18
CA PHE A 165 -4.07 8.31 1.46
C PHE A 165 -4.91 7.73 2.59
N SER A 166 -4.69 6.45 2.89
CA SER A 166 -5.40 5.74 3.96
C SER A 166 -5.45 6.56 5.25
N VAL A 167 -6.66 6.86 5.74
CA VAL A 167 -6.82 7.58 7.01
C VAL A 167 -6.42 6.74 8.24
N PHE A 168 -6.13 5.45 8.06
CA PHE A 168 -5.61 4.54 9.08
C PHE A 168 -4.08 4.51 9.14
N ALA A 169 -3.39 5.21 8.24
CA ALA A 169 -1.95 5.37 8.28
C ALA A 169 -1.57 6.80 8.68
N GLN A 170 -0.40 6.93 9.32
CA GLN A 170 0.18 8.23 9.64
C GLN A 170 0.95 8.75 8.42
N TYR A 171 0.73 10.01 8.08
CA TYR A 171 1.46 10.75 7.05
C TYR A 171 1.97 12.05 7.66
N ASP A 172 3.28 12.17 7.83
CA ASP A 172 3.89 13.39 8.37
C ASP A 172 3.97 14.47 7.29
N ASP A 173 4.33 14.06 6.07
CA ASP A 173 4.45 14.92 4.90
C ASP A 173 4.24 14.15 3.60
N ALA A 174 3.04 14.25 3.01
CA ALA A 174 2.72 13.71 1.70
C ALA A 174 2.47 14.82 0.68
N VAL A 175 3.10 14.72 -0.49
CA VAL A 175 2.94 15.68 -1.59
C VAL A 175 2.78 14.93 -2.90
N VAL A 176 1.77 15.32 -3.66
CA VAL A 176 1.56 14.88 -5.04
C VAL A 176 1.74 16.08 -5.95
N THR A 177 2.56 15.93 -6.99
CA THR A 177 2.70 16.95 -8.02
C THR A 177 2.31 16.37 -9.37
N LEU A 178 1.65 17.18 -10.18
CA LEU A 178 1.30 16.83 -11.54
C LEU A 178 1.69 17.96 -12.47
N VAL A 179 2.42 17.64 -13.53
CA VAL A 179 2.78 18.55 -14.61
C VAL A 179 2.29 17.97 -15.92
N ALA A 180 1.56 18.77 -16.70
CA ALA A 180 1.07 18.40 -18.02
C ALA A 180 1.12 19.61 -18.97
N PRO A 181 1.13 19.41 -20.31
CA PRO A 181 0.96 20.49 -21.26
C PRO A 181 -0.38 21.18 -21.06
N LYS A 182 -0.42 22.51 -21.10
CA LYS A 182 -1.68 23.27 -20.96
C LYS A 182 -2.72 22.96 -22.04
N SER A 183 -2.27 22.40 -23.17
CA SER A 183 -3.11 21.99 -24.30
C SER A 183 -3.81 20.65 -24.07
N LEU A 184 -3.38 19.87 -23.07
CA LEU A 184 -3.99 18.59 -22.74
C LEU A 184 -5.18 18.81 -21.79
N PRO A 185 -6.42 18.46 -22.17
CA PRO A 185 -7.57 18.61 -21.29
C PRO A 185 -7.45 17.70 -20.06
N MET A 186 -7.43 18.30 -18.86
CA MET A 186 -7.31 17.57 -17.59
C MET A 186 -8.61 17.67 -16.78
N HIS A 187 -9.12 16.52 -16.36
CA HIS A 187 -10.26 16.41 -15.45
C HIS A 187 -9.79 15.83 -14.13
N LEU A 188 -9.91 16.61 -13.05
CA LEU A 188 -9.34 16.27 -11.75
C LEU A 188 -10.40 16.35 -10.66
N SER A 189 -10.45 15.32 -9.83
CA SER A 189 -11.21 15.28 -8.59
C SER A 189 -10.25 14.98 -7.45
N ALA A 190 -10.35 15.73 -6.37
CA ALA A 190 -9.55 15.54 -5.17
C ALA A 190 -10.42 15.85 -3.96
N ARG A 191 -10.22 15.11 -2.87
CA ARG A 191 -10.99 15.26 -1.62
C ARG A 191 -10.04 15.17 -0.45
N GLY A 192 -10.20 16.03 0.55
CA GLY A 192 -9.42 15.94 1.80
C GLY A 192 -7.92 16.23 1.64
N LEU A 193 -7.49 16.80 0.51
CA LEU A 193 -6.13 17.25 0.24
C LEU A 193 -6.05 18.78 0.29
N GLN A 194 -4.93 19.32 0.75
CA GLN A 194 -4.62 20.74 0.67
C GLN A 194 -4.04 21.06 -0.71
N GLY A 195 -4.69 21.92 -1.50
CA GLY A 195 -4.27 22.22 -2.86
C GLY A 195 -5.43 22.73 -3.70
N SER A 196 -5.25 22.78 -5.01
CA SER A 196 -6.31 23.17 -5.94
C SER A 196 -6.32 22.28 -7.17
N ASN A 197 -7.51 21.95 -7.67
CA ASN A 197 -7.68 21.31 -8.98
C ASN A 197 -7.51 22.31 -10.13
N LYS A 198 -7.30 23.60 -9.84
CA LYS A 198 -6.90 24.61 -10.83
C LYS A 198 -5.38 24.64 -10.93
N PRO A 199 -4.80 24.51 -12.14
CA PRO A 199 -3.34 24.55 -12.29
C PRO A 199 -2.79 25.96 -12.12
N VAL A 200 -1.53 26.02 -11.73
CA VAL A 200 -0.66 27.17 -12.01
C VAL A 200 -0.05 26.96 -13.40
N VAL A 201 -0.33 27.86 -14.34
CA VAL A 201 0.18 27.78 -15.72
C VAL A 201 1.43 28.64 -15.87
N ARG A 202 2.49 28.08 -16.43
CA ARG A 202 3.74 28.77 -16.80
C ARG A 202 4.17 28.35 -18.20
N GLY A 203 4.17 29.30 -19.14
CA GLY A 203 4.46 29.00 -20.54
C GLY A 203 3.46 27.99 -21.11
N ASP A 204 3.96 26.82 -21.51
CA ASP A 204 3.16 25.73 -22.08
C ASP A 204 2.84 24.61 -21.08
N GLN A 205 3.22 24.75 -19.81
CA GLN A 205 2.97 23.77 -18.77
C GLN A 205 1.93 24.24 -17.76
N ALA A 206 1.06 23.33 -17.36
CA ALA A 206 0.13 23.43 -16.25
C ALA A 206 0.63 22.55 -15.10
N ARG A 207 0.69 23.10 -13.89
CA ARG A 207 1.16 22.38 -12.69
C ARG A 207 0.09 22.38 -11.59
N TRP A 208 -0.12 21.22 -10.99
CA TRP A 208 -0.92 21.03 -9.79
C TRP A 208 -0.04 20.51 -8.66
N GLU A 209 -0.47 20.79 -7.43
CA GLU A 209 0.17 20.28 -6.24
C GLU A 209 -0.89 20.06 -5.17
N TRP A 210 -0.84 18.90 -4.55
CA TRP A 210 -1.67 18.54 -3.41
C TRP A 210 -0.78 18.08 -2.27
N ARG A 211 -1.17 18.45 -1.05
CA ARG A 211 -0.49 18.09 0.18
C ARG A 211 -1.45 17.38 1.11
N TYR A 212 -0.94 16.38 1.81
CA TYR A 212 -1.68 15.65 2.82
C TYR A 212 -0.83 15.44 4.06
N GLN A 213 -1.50 15.55 5.21
CA GLN A 213 -0.90 15.28 6.51
C GLN A 213 -1.96 14.67 7.42
N ARG A 214 -1.55 13.64 8.14
CA ARG A 214 -2.33 12.98 9.19
C ARG A 214 -1.38 12.45 10.24
N THR A 215 -1.23 13.21 11.33
CA THR A 215 -0.41 12.81 12.48
C THR A 215 -1.13 11.83 13.42
N ALA A 216 -2.47 11.82 13.40
CA ALA A 216 -3.29 10.89 14.19
C ALA A 216 -4.13 10.00 13.25
N PRO A 217 -3.70 8.75 13.02
CA PRO A 217 -4.49 7.76 12.30
C PRO A 217 -5.85 7.52 12.95
N MET A 218 -6.88 7.27 12.12
CA MET A 218 -8.14 6.74 12.62
C MET A 218 -7.95 5.31 13.09
N LYS A 219 -8.77 4.86 14.04
CA LYS A 219 -8.80 3.45 14.41
C LYS A 219 -9.45 2.63 13.30
N ASN A 220 -8.79 1.56 12.87
CA ASN A 220 -9.40 0.65 11.91
C ASN A 220 -10.49 -0.17 12.60
N GLN A 221 -11.72 -0.01 12.12
CA GLN A 221 -12.88 -0.75 12.64
C GLN A 221 -13.17 -1.94 11.73
N ASN A 222 -13.61 -3.05 12.34
CA ASN A 222 -14.12 -4.19 11.57
C ASN A 222 -15.29 -3.73 10.68
N TRP A 223 -15.34 -4.23 9.44
CA TRP A 223 -16.37 -3.91 8.45
C TRP A 223 -16.44 -2.43 8.03
N SER A 224 -15.30 -1.73 8.05
CA SER A 224 -15.20 -0.45 7.35
C SER A 224 -15.46 -0.62 5.85
N ALA A 225 -16.00 0.42 5.22
CA ALA A 225 -16.02 0.56 3.77
C ALA A 225 -14.59 0.43 3.22
N ALA A 226 -14.46 0.17 1.92
CA ALA A 226 -13.13 0.12 1.32
C ALA A 226 -12.47 1.52 1.41
N THR A 227 -11.16 1.55 1.70
CA THR A 227 -10.44 2.80 2.05
C THR A 227 -10.65 3.92 1.04
N TRP A 228 -10.62 3.62 -0.25
CA TRP A 228 -10.82 4.53 -1.38
C TRP A 228 -12.19 5.23 -1.41
N GLU A 229 -13.21 4.72 -0.72
CA GLU A 229 -14.54 5.34 -0.68
C GLU A 229 -14.56 6.63 0.17
N PHE A 230 -13.74 6.70 1.22
CA PHE A 230 -13.74 7.79 2.20
C PHE A 230 -12.38 8.42 2.45
N SER A 231 -11.28 7.70 2.17
CA SER A 231 -9.93 8.26 2.26
C SER A 231 -9.72 9.31 1.17
N PRO A 232 -8.90 10.33 1.44
CA PRO A 232 -8.40 11.26 0.44
C PRO A 232 -7.74 10.56 -0.73
#